data_AF-A0A7S3JQ42-F1
#
_entry.id   AF-A0A7S3JQ42-F1
#
_cell.length_a   1.000
_cell.length_b   1.000
_cell.length_c   1.000
_cell.angle_alpha   90.00
_cell.angle_beta   90.00
_cell.angle_gamma   90.00
#
_symmetry.space_group_name_H-M   'P 1'
#
loop_
_entity.id
_entity.type
_entity.pdbx_description
1 polymer ?
#
loop_
_entity_poly.entity_id
_entity_poly.type
_entity_poly.pdbx_seq_one_letter_code
_entity_poly.pdbx_strand_id
1 'polypeptide(L)'
;NDKNSGVEAIARFENSVNDLTQFLGDEDIINQEIDISNPTIFSPQREDAFDACRGIAVARTLPFDELWVSIFEKAVAKLFGSYAAIEDGDLDEALYLITGSPTERIDIGRVDIFTYDLWSRMRIAQNEECLMAARCIELSYATTDVREGFGLAWGRGYTILSTIQYAENKFVQLVPPPMTTKYSGPWHNNDSTRWTPRLRKTLNCYPINEIEETQKNSSFWMAFDDFCAAFTSVYICQHWNPDSIKWHRHVVHGRWTTEGKEDTAAGLPSTDNPTCELERNPQFTLTLTHTSWLKLILTQTDARGLPNDTLLPIAAYVCRVVHDDPHNVVPRINRLDRNIVVAHTGNPRASHQLELAKSRVRLEPGRYVILCATYYPKQIGSFTLTFLTDSSYIGIHQLWPPPWRRRATTLINESTYLENAIPLSHVSSQQQDNDDSTHTTMTQVTTVEEDTNKEQQSKTKRWRPF
;
A
#
# COMPACT_ATOMS: atom_id res chain seq x y z
N ASN A 1 -8.26 -10.13 -15.19
CA ASN A 1 -7.38 -9.76 -16.32
C ASN A 1 -6.57 -8.51 -15.99
N ASP A 2 -5.88 -8.52 -14.85
CA ASP A 2 -4.95 -7.45 -14.51
C ASP A 2 -3.57 -8.07 -14.36
N LYS A 3 -2.88 -8.23 -15.50
CA LYS A 3 -1.59 -8.94 -15.61
C LYS A 3 -0.47 -8.28 -14.79
N ASN A 4 -0.70 -7.08 -14.24
CA ASN A 4 0.27 -6.34 -13.44
C ASN A 4 0.07 -6.46 -11.92
N SER A 5 -1.05 -7.02 -11.46
CA SER A 5 -1.38 -7.09 -10.03
C SER A 5 -0.33 -7.85 -9.19
N GLY A 6 0.23 -8.94 -9.72
CA GLY A 6 1.27 -9.72 -9.04
C GLY A 6 2.61 -8.99 -8.90
N VAL A 7 3.02 -8.22 -9.92
CA VAL A 7 4.27 -7.43 -9.88
C VAL A 7 4.16 -6.31 -8.85
N GLU A 8 3.00 -5.64 -8.79
CA GLU A 8 2.75 -4.61 -7.79
C GLU A 8 2.71 -5.16 -6.37
N ALA A 9 2.11 -6.33 -6.17
CA ALA A 9 2.07 -6.98 -4.85
C ALA A 9 3.47 -7.32 -4.34
N ILE A 10 4.34 -7.86 -5.21
CA ILE A 10 5.74 -8.18 -4.88
C ILE A 10 6.51 -6.89 -4.55
N ALA A 11 6.41 -5.85 -5.37
CA ALA A 11 7.09 -4.58 -5.13
C ALA A 11 6.67 -3.90 -3.82
N ARG A 12 5.39 -4.01 -3.42
CA ARG A 12 4.89 -3.49 -2.14
C ARG A 12 5.41 -4.29 -0.94
N PHE A 13 5.55 -5.60 -1.09
CA PHE A 13 6.14 -6.44 -0.07
C PHE A 13 7.63 -6.16 0.14
N GLU A 14 8.41 -5.99 -0.94
CA GLU A 14 9.82 -5.58 -0.83
C GLU A 14 9.98 -4.29 -0.01
N ASN A 15 9.15 -3.28 -0.29
CA ASN A 15 9.15 -2.03 0.49
C ASN A 15 8.79 -2.25 1.97
N SER A 16 7.82 -3.12 2.26
CA SER A 16 7.39 -3.41 3.63
C SER A 16 8.43 -4.23 4.41
N VAL A 17 9.12 -5.15 3.74
CA VAL A 17 10.25 -5.89 4.31
C VAL A 17 11.41 -4.95 4.64
N ASN A 18 11.70 -3.97 3.77
CA ASN A 18 12.70 -2.94 4.06
C ASN A 18 12.37 -2.10 5.31
N ASP A 19 11.09 -1.85 5.57
CA ASP A 19 10.65 -1.15 6.78
C ASP A 19 10.72 -2.07 8.04
N LEU A 20 10.38 -3.36 7.91
CA LEU A 20 10.45 -4.35 9.00
C LEU A 20 11.88 -4.72 9.41
N THR A 21 12.78 -4.87 8.44
CA THR A 21 14.21 -5.14 8.65
C THR A 21 14.88 -3.99 9.41
N GLN A 22 14.46 -2.75 9.14
CA GLN A 22 14.89 -1.58 9.92
C GLN A 22 14.34 -1.57 11.35
N PHE A 23 13.15 -2.11 11.59
CA PHE A 23 12.61 -2.26 12.95
C PHE A 23 13.37 -3.34 13.74
N LEU A 24 13.76 -4.42 13.07
CA LEU A 24 14.44 -5.56 13.69
C LEU A 24 15.98 -5.40 13.76
N GLY A 25 16.55 -4.47 12.99
CA GLY A 25 17.98 -4.17 12.98
C GLY A 25 18.85 -5.19 12.22
N ASP A 26 18.24 -6.03 11.38
CA ASP A 26 18.92 -7.05 10.56
C ASP A 26 18.85 -6.66 9.08
N GLU A 27 19.96 -6.16 8.52
CA GLU A 27 20.08 -5.80 7.10
C GLU A 27 20.21 -7.04 6.17
N ASP A 28 20.46 -8.23 6.72
CA ASP A 28 20.74 -9.46 5.95
C ASP A 28 19.49 -10.12 5.30
N ILE A 29 18.29 -9.60 5.57
CA ILE A 29 17.03 -10.19 5.10
C ILE A 29 16.71 -9.79 3.65
N ILE A 30 17.22 -8.65 3.16
CA ILE A 30 16.75 -8.00 1.93
C ILE A 30 17.22 -8.69 0.63
N ASN A 31 18.31 -9.47 0.67
CA ASN A 31 18.94 -10.06 -0.54
C ASN A 31 18.83 -11.59 -0.64
N GLN A 32 17.77 -12.18 -0.10
CA GLN A 32 17.62 -13.63 -0.14
C GLN A 32 16.98 -14.11 -1.44
N GLU A 33 17.77 -14.72 -2.34
CA GLU A 33 17.24 -15.40 -3.53
C GLU A 33 16.16 -16.43 -3.14
N ILE A 34 14.98 -16.33 -3.77
CA ILE A 34 13.89 -17.29 -3.59
C ILE A 34 13.86 -18.16 -4.84
N ASP A 35 14.26 -19.42 -4.69
CA ASP A 35 14.03 -20.43 -5.71
C ASP A 35 12.52 -20.61 -5.95
N ILE A 36 12.12 -20.89 -7.18
CA ILE A 36 10.73 -21.11 -7.60
C ILE A 36 10.18 -22.49 -7.19
N SER A 37 11.01 -23.36 -6.58
CA SER A 37 10.57 -24.66 -6.05
C SER A 37 9.53 -24.52 -4.92
N ASN A 38 8.28 -24.87 -5.18
CA ASN A 38 7.21 -24.83 -4.16
C ASN A 38 6.86 -26.24 -3.66
N PRO A 39 6.43 -26.39 -2.39
CA PRO A 39 6.01 -27.69 -1.85
C PRO A 39 4.86 -28.29 -2.66
N THR A 40 5.05 -29.52 -3.13
CA THR A 40 4.01 -30.32 -3.78
C THR A 40 3.70 -31.56 -2.95
N ILE A 41 2.42 -31.88 -2.77
CA ILE A 41 1.95 -33.09 -2.12
C ILE A 41 1.34 -34.00 -3.17
N PHE A 42 1.86 -35.22 -3.26
CA PHE A 42 1.26 -36.27 -4.07
C PHE A 42 0.32 -37.13 -3.20
N SER A 43 -1.00 -37.08 -3.43
CA SER A 43 -1.99 -37.98 -2.79
C SER A 43 -2.68 -38.90 -3.82
N PRO A 44 -2.43 -40.22 -3.81
CA PRO A 44 -3.07 -41.18 -4.72
C PRO A 44 -4.61 -41.28 -4.60
N GLN A 45 -5.23 -40.60 -3.63
CA GLN A 45 -6.64 -40.73 -3.27
C GLN A 45 -7.51 -39.55 -3.75
N ARG A 46 -6.94 -38.56 -4.44
CA ARG A 46 -7.65 -37.36 -4.95
C ARG A 46 -7.19 -36.96 -6.36
N GLU A 47 -7.26 -37.87 -7.33
CA GLU A 47 -6.87 -37.61 -8.73
C GLU A 47 -7.59 -36.40 -9.35
N ASP A 48 -8.84 -36.13 -8.94
CA ASP A 48 -9.67 -35.00 -9.36
C ASP A 48 -9.17 -33.64 -8.83
N ALA A 49 -8.66 -33.59 -7.60
CA ALA A 49 -8.08 -32.37 -7.02
C ALA A 49 -6.67 -32.06 -7.53
N PHE A 50 -6.00 -33.05 -8.15
CA PHE A 50 -4.69 -32.89 -8.76
C PHE A 50 -4.72 -32.10 -10.05
N ASP A 51 -5.71 -32.34 -10.93
CA ASP A 51 -5.76 -31.68 -12.23
C ASP A 51 -5.97 -30.17 -12.13
N ALA A 52 -6.76 -29.72 -11.15
CA ALA A 52 -7.01 -28.29 -10.94
C ALA A 52 -5.77 -27.51 -10.43
N CYS A 53 -4.80 -28.21 -9.84
CA CYS A 53 -3.84 -27.60 -8.91
C CYS A 53 -2.40 -28.15 -8.97
N ARG A 54 -2.16 -29.15 -9.83
CA ARG A 54 -0.88 -29.83 -10.05
C ARG A 54 -0.13 -30.28 -8.78
N GLY A 55 -0.86 -30.57 -7.71
CA GLY A 55 -0.30 -31.05 -6.44
C GLY A 55 0.32 -29.97 -5.54
N ILE A 56 0.16 -28.68 -5.81
CA ILE A 56 0.70 -27.61 -4.94
C ILE A 56 0.03 -27.61 -3.56
N ALA A 57 0.84 -27.52 -2.50
CA ALA A 57 0.39 -27.56 -1.11
C ALA A 57 0.37 -26.20 -0.41
N VAL A 58 0.61 -25.13 -1.16
CA VAL A 58 0.73 -23.73 -0.69
C VAL A 58 -0.34 -22.84 -1.33
N ALA A 59 -0.44 -21.58 -0.91
CA ALA A 59 -1.35 -20.58 -1.46
C ALA A 59 -1.18 -20.47 -2.98
N ARG A 60 -2.30 -20.35 -3.70
CA ARG A 60 -2.34 -20.47 -5.17
C ARG A 60 -3.58 -19.83 -5.78
N THR A 61 -3.53 -19.54 -7.08
CA THR A 61 -4.73 -19.19 -7.85
C THR A 61 -5.52 -20.42 -8.27
N LEU A 62 -6.80 -20.23 -8.56
CA LEU A 62 -7.67 -21.25 -9.16
C LEU A 62 -8.30 -20.65 -10.44
N PRO A 63 -8.05 -21.22 -11.63
CA PRO A 63 -7.05 -22.27 -11.92
C PRO A 63 -5.61 -21.82 -11.61
N PHE A 64 -4.69 -22.78 -11.46
CA PHE A 64 -3.28 -22.53 -11.15
C PHE A 64 -2.49 -22.02 -12.37
N ASP A 65 -2.86 -20.83 -12.84
CA ASP A 65 -2.28 -20.19 -14.01
C ASP A 65 -1.28 -19.08 -13.63
N GLU A 66 -1.23 -18.70 -12.34
CA GLU A 66 -0.36 -17.64 -11.84
C GLU A 66 0.48 -18.14 -10.64
N LEU A 67 1.80 -17.90 -10.72
CA LEU A 67 2.77 -18.34 -9.71
C LEU A 67 3.00 -17.34 -8.57
N TRP A 68 2.60 -16.07 -8.76
CA TRP A 68 2.99 -15.00 -7.84
C TRP A 68 2.47 -15.22 -6.43
N VAL A 69 1.27 -15.78 -6.25
CA VAL A 69 0.70 -16.06 -4.93
C VAL A 69 1.56 -17.08 -4.15
N SER A 70 1.99 -18.14 -4.82
CA SER A 70 2.80 -19.19 -4.20
C SER A 70 4.21 -18.72 -3.89
N ILE A 71 4.82 -17.95 -4.81
CA ILE A 71 6.14 -17.33 -4.60
C ILE A 71 6.08 -16.32 -3.45
N PHE A 72 5.00 -15.53 -3.38
CA PHE A 72 4.77 -14.57 -2.31
C PHE A 72 4.70 -15.26 -0.94
N GLU A 73 3.86 -16.28 -0.80
CA GLU A 73 3.78 -17.02 0.45
C GLU A 73 5.12 -17.66 0.82
N LYS A 74 5.87 -18.20 -0.15
CA LYS A 74 7.23 -18.71 0.09
C LYS A 74 8.18 -17.62 0.61
N ALA A 75 8.12 -16.41 0.05
CA ALA A 75 8.91 -15.27 0.52
C ALA A 75 8.62 -14.94 1.98
N VAL A 76 7.32 -14.88 2.32
CA VAL A 76 6.86 -14.63 3.69
C VAL A 76 7.29 -15.78 4.61
N ALA A 77 7.09 -17.03 4.22
CA ALA A 77 7.53 -18.19 5.00
C ALA A 77 9.04 -18.18 5.25
N LYS A 78 9.85 -17.78 4.26
CA LYS A 78 11.30 -17.65 4.40
C LYS A 78 11.68 -16.54 5.39
N LEU A 79 11.02 -15.37 5.28
CA LEU A 79 11.19 -14.25 6.21
C LEU A 79 10.92 -14.65 7.66
N PHE A 80 9.85 -15.41 7.89
CA PHE A 80 9.48 -15.91 9.22
C PHE A 80 10.15 -17.25 9.59
N GLY A 81 11.01 -17.79 8.72
CA GLY A 81 11.85 -18.96 8.95
C GLY A 81 11.24 -20.33 8.59
N SER A 82 9.92 -20.45 8.42
CA SER A 82 9.26 -21.65 7.87
C SER A 82 7.80 -21.40 7.52
N TYR A 83 7.19 -22.29 6.73
CA TYR A 83 5.72 -22.28 6.51
C TYR A 83 4.93 -22.52 7.80
N ALA A 84 5.47 -23.29 8.75
CA ALA A 84 4.84 -23.51 10.04
C ALA A 84 4.81 -22.23 10.91
N ALA A 85 5.71 -21.28 10.66
CA ALA A 85 5.74 -20.02 11.40
C ALA A 85 4.64 -19.04 10.96
N ILE A 86 4.01 -19.27 9.81
CA ILE A 86 2.95 -18.42 9.24
C ILE A 86 1.57 -19.09 9.29
N GLU A 87 1.49 -20.28 9.89
CA GLU A 87 0.24 -20.99 10.16
C GLU A 87 -0.45 -20.30 11.35
N ASP A 88 -1.49 -19.51 11.07
CA ASP A 88 -2.33 -18.76 12.04
C ASP A 88 -1.82 -17.36 12.47
N GLY A 89 -1.34 -16.56 11.50
CA GLY A 89 -1.01 -15.15 11.73
C GLY A 89 -2.23 -14.22 11.86
N ASP A 90 -2.03 -13.06 12.49
CA ASP A 90 -3.08 -12.04 12.60
C ASP A 90 -3.20 -11.19 11.31
N LEU A 91 -4.42 -10.72 11.01
CA LEU A 91 -4.74 -10.02 9.75
C LEU A 91 -4.14 -8.60 9.67
N ASP A 92 -3.99 -7.91 10.80
CA ASP A 92 -3.31 -6.61 10.86
C ASP A 92 -1.83 -6.72 10.53
N GLU A 93 -1.15 -7.73 11.07
CA GLU A 93 0.25 -8.03 10.73
C GLU A 93 0.41 -8.34 9.24
N ALA A 94 -0.47 -9.20 8.70
CA ALA A 94 -0.46 -9.53 7.27
C ALA A 94 -0.73 -8.31 6.39
N LEU A 95 -1.74 -7.49 6.74
CA LEU A 95 -2.07 -6.27 5.99
C LEU A 95 -0.91 -5.27 6.04
N TYR A 96 -0.27 -5.08 7.20
CA TYR A 96 0.91 -4.21 7.31
C TYR A 96 2.08 -4.75 6.48
N LEU A 97 2.37 -6.05 6.55
CA LEU A 97 3.45 -6.70 5.79
C LEU A 97 3.26 -6.56 4.28
N ILE A 98 2.04 -6.60 3.78
CA ILE A 98 1.76 -6.53 2.34
C ILE A 98 1.72 -5.08 1.86
N THR A 99 1.22 -4.16 2.68
CA THR A 99 0.87 -2.80 2.23
C THR A 99 1.77 -1.69 2.77
N GLY A 100 2.61 -2.00 3.77
CA GLY A 100 3.36 -1.03 4.57
C GLY A 100 2.47 -0.02 5.32
N SER A 101 1.15 -0.20 5.30
CA SER A 101 0.18 0.78 5.78
C SER A 101 -0.32 0.41 7.18
N PRO A 102 -0.50 1.40 8.08
CA PRO A 102 -0.98 1.12 9.41
C PRO A 102 -2.37 0.49 9.35
N THR A 103 -2.54 -0.59 10.10
CA THR A 103 -3.79 -1.33 10.19
C THR A 103 -4.31 -1.27 11.62
N GLU A 104 -5.57 -0.86 11.75
CA GLU A 104 -6.25 -0.78 13.03
C GLU A 104 -7.15 -2.00 13.24
N ARG A 105 -7.02 -2.66 14.39
CA ARG A 105 -7.90 -3.75 14.82
C ARG A 105 -8.97 -3.23 15.77
N ILE A 106 -10.22 -3.58 15.50
CA ILE A 106 -11.40 -3.23 16.29
C ILE A 106 -12.08 -4.53 16.74
N ASP A 107 -12.01 -4.86 18.03
CA ASP A 107 -12.64 -6.06 18.58
C ASP A 107 -14.14 -5.82 18.85
N ILE A 108 -15.02 -6.54 18.15
CA ILE A 108 -16.49 -6.39 18.20
C ILE A 108 -17.02 -6.71 19.60
N GLY A 109 -16.52 -7.77 20.24
CA GLY A 109 -16.96 -8.18 21.59
C GLY A 109 -16.55 -7.27 22.75
N ARG A 110 -15.73 -6.23 22.48
CA ARG A 110 -15.44 -5.15 23.44
C ARG A 110 -16.27 -3.89 23.17
N VAL A 111 -17.06 -3.89 22.09
CA VAL A 111 -17.94 -2.79 21.69
C VAL A 111 -19.35 -3.03 22.26
N ASP A 112 -19.44 -3.32 23.55
CA ASP A 112 -20.74 -3.39 24.24
C ASP A 112 -21.41 -2.00 24.33
N ILE A 113 -20.68 -0.92 24.00
CA ILE A 113 -21.13 0.45 24.19
C ILE A 113 -21.53 1.18 22.89
N PHE A 114 -21.05 0.85 21.67
CA PHE A 114 -21.66 1.42 20.44
C PHE A 114 -21.40 0.59 19.16
N THR A 115 -22.30 -0.34 18.82
CA THR A 115 -22.44 -0.89 17.45
C THR A 115 -22.60 0.23 16.39
N TYR A 116 -23.11 1.40 16.81
CA TYR A 116 -23.16 2.63 16.01
C TYR A 116 -21.77 3.19 15.66
N ASP A 117 -20.80 3.07 16.57
CA ASP A 117 -19.42 3.52 16.34
C ASP A 117 -18.76 2.65 15.28
N LEU A 118 -18.87 1.31 15.40
CA LEU A 118 -18.29 0.40 14.41
C LEU A 118 -18.85 0.63 13.01
N TRP A 119 -20.18 0.73 12.86
CA TRP A 119 -20.80 1.00 11.57
C TRP A 119 -20.31 2.32 10.96
N SER A 120 -20.30 3.39 11.75
CA SER A 120 -19.84 4.71 11.33
C SER A 120 -18.39 4.67 10.87
N ARG A 121 -17.53 3.95 11.59
CA ARG A 121 -16.10 3.78 11.25
C ARG A 121 -15.90 2.98 9.97
N MET A 122 -16.63 1.88 9.77
CA MET A 122 -16.58 1.12 8.52
C MET A 122 -17.05 1.97 7.33
N ARG A 123 -18.09 2.81 7.50
CA ARG A 123 -18.57 3.74 6.47
C ARG A 123 -17.54 4.82 6.13
N ILE A 124 -16.86 5.38 7.13
CA ILE A 124 -15.77 6.34 6.92
C ILE A 124 -14.63 5.65 6.16
N ALA A 125 -14.19 4.47 6.61
CA ALA A 125 -13.13 3.70 5.97
C ALA A 125 -13.43 3.37 4.51
N GLN A 126 -14.66 2.96 4.20
CA GLN A 126 -15.08 2.72 2.82
C GLN A 126 -15.08 3.99 1.97
N ASN A 127 -15.55 5.12 2.50
CA ASN A 127 -15.53 6.39 1.78
C ASN A 127 -14.09 6.85 1.48
N GLU A 128 -13.18 6.57 2.41
CA GLU A 128 -11.73 6.81 2.31
C GLU A 128 -10.96 5.72 1.55
N GLU A 129 -11.67 4.73 0.99
CA GLU A 129 -11.15 3.61 0.20
C GLU A 129 -10.08 2.77 0.91
N CYS A 130 -10.18 2.68 2.24
CA CYS A 130 -9.36 1.79 3.04
C CYS A 130 -9.67 0.33 2.73
N LEU A 131 -8.66 -0.53 2.85
CA LEU A 131 -8.87 -1.97 2.83
C LEU A 131 -9.48 -2.42 4.15
N MET A 132 -10.46 -3.32 4.10
CA MET A 132 -11.13 -3.83 5.28
C MET A 132 -11.18 -5.36 5.28
N ALA A 133 -10.95 -5.96 6.44
CA ALA A 133 -11.07 -7.39 6.66
C ALA A 133 -11.75 -7.67 8.01
N ALA A 134 -12.23 -8.88 8.21
CA ALA A 134 -12.85 -9.31 9.46
C ALA A 134 -12.42 -10.74 9.83
N ARG A 135 -12.33 -11.02 11.14
CA ARG A 135 -12.08 -12.37 11.65
C ARG A 135 -13.40 -13.00 12.08
N CYS A 136 -13.74 -14.13 11.48
CA CYS A 136 -14.88 -14.94 11.90
C CYS A 136 -14.57 -15.60 13.25
N ILE A 137 -15.56 -15.72 14.13
CA ILE A 137 -15.41 -16.40 15.42
C ILE A 137 -14.95 -17.84 15.24
N GLU A 138 -14.22 -18.39 16.20
CA GLU A 138 -13.95 -19.84 16.19
C GLU A 138 -15.21 -20.62 16.56
N LEU A 139 -15.35 -21.81 15.98
CA LEU A 139 -16.50 -22.69 16.21
C LEU A 139 -16.63 -23.12 17.70
N SER A 140 -15.52 -23.13 18.42
CA SER A 140 -15.44 -23.41 19.86
C SER A 140 -16.20 -22.37 20.70
N TYR A 141 -16.19 -21.10 20.26
CA TYR A 141 -16.81 -19.97 20.95
C TYR A 141 -18.15 -19.53 20.33
N ALA A 142 -18.54 -20.11 19.19
CA ALA A 142 -19.82 -19.81 18.55
C ALA A 142 -21.02 -20.27 19.39
N THR A 143 -22.04 -19.40 19.53
CA THR A 143 -23.32 -19.74 20.17
C THR A 143 -24.10 -20.75 19.34
N THR A 144 -25.06 -21.45 19.95
CA THR A 144 -25.85 -22.50 19.26
C THR A 144 -26.55 -21.98 17.99
N ASP A 145 -27.05 -20.75 18.02
CA ASP A 145 -27.74 -20.11 16.88
C ASP A 145 -26.78 -19.79 15.72
N VAL A 146 -25.52 -19.47 16.05
CA VAL A 146 -24.45 -19.20 15.07
C VAL A 146 -23.84 -20.53 14.56
N ARG A 147 -23.87 -21.58 15.38
CA ARG A 147 -23.37 -22.94 15.08
C ARG A 147 -24.17 -23.71 14.04
N GLU A 148 -25.38 -23.28 13.69
CA GLU A 148 -26.14 -23.89 12.58
C GLU A 148 -25.41 -23.80 11.23
N GLY A 149 -24.25 -23.13 11.17
CA GLY A 149 -23.24 -23.44 10.16
C GLY A 149 -23.69 -22.97 8.79
N PHE A 150 -23.98 -21.67 8.68
CA PHE A 150 -24.36 -20.96 7.45
C PHE A 150 -23.28 -20.94 6.36
N GLY A 151 -22.42 -21.96 6.29
CA GLY A 151 -21.31 -22.05 5.36
C GLY A 151 -20.15 -21.10 5.68
N LEU A 152 -20.09 -20.55 6.90
CA LEU A 152 -18.98 -19.71 7.34
C LEU A 152 -17.73 -20.54 7.66
N ALA A 153 -16.57 -20.08 7.20
CA ALA A 153 -15.25 -20.56 7.59
C ALA A 153 -14.88 -20.00 8.97
N TRP A 154 -15.19 -20.78 10.01
CA TRP A 154 -14.88 -20.44 11.40
C TRP A 154 -13.39 -20.19 11.63
N GLY A 155 -13.07 -19.18 12.46
CA GLY A 155 -11.72 -18.77 12.80
C GLY A 155 -10.92 -18.13 11.65
N ARG A 156 -11.51 -17.98 10.46
CA ARG A 156 -10.79 -17.46 9.28
C ARG A 156 -11.07 -15.98 9.03
N GLY A 157 -10.16 -15.38 8.25
CA GLY A 157 -10.29 -14.02 7.76
C GLY A 157 -11.20 -13.92 6.53
N TYR A 158 -12.01 -12.86 6.50
CA TYR A 158 -12.88 -12.47 5.39
C TYR A 158 -12.49 -11.08 4.91
N THR A 159 -12.58 -10.84 3.60
CA THR A 159 -12.43 -9.49 3.05
C THR A 159 -13.78 -8.79 3.07
N ILE A 160 -13.83 -7.55 3.56
CA ILE A 160 -15.03 -6.70 3.48
C ILE A 160 -14.90 -5.85 2.21
N LEU A 161 -15.81 -6.04 1.25
CA LEU A 161 -15.80 -5.28 0.00
C LEU A 161 -16.61 -3.98 0.10
N SER A 162 -17.74 -4.03 0.80
CA SER A 162 -18.69 -2.92 0.84
C SER A 162 -19.62 -3.01 2.03
N THR A 163 -20.11 -1.86 2.45
CA THR A 163 -21.12 -1.65 3.47
C THR A 163 -22.18 -0.73 2.87
N ILE A 164 -23.44 -1.11 2.98
CA ILE A 164 -24.55 -0.33 2.43
C ILE A 164 -25.66 -0.23 3.48
N GLN A 165 -26.19 0.98 3.64
CA GLN A 165 -27.41 1.20 4.40
C GLN A 165 -28.56 1.43 3.41
N TYR A 166 -29.64 0.65 3.57
CA TYR A 166 -30.86 0.81 2.79
C TYR A 166 -32.05 0.90 3.74
N ALA A 167 -32.68 2.07 3.80
CA ALA A 167 -33.62 2.44 4.85
C ALA A 167 -33.00 2.24 6.25
N GLU A 168 -33.62 1.45 7.11
CA GLU A 168 -33.12 1.15 8.46
C GLU A 168 -32.15 -0.04 8.47
N ASN A 169 -32.05 -0.81 7.38
CA ASN A 169 -31.24 -2.01 7.31
C ASN A 169 -29.80 -1.68 6.89
N LYS A 170 -28.85 -2.36 7.53
CA LYS A 170 -27.40 -2.25 7.28
C LYS A 170 -26.87 -3.58 6.79
N PHE A 171 -26.10 -3.56 5.72
CA PHE A 171 -25.55 -4.74 5.07
C PHE A 171 -24.05 -4.65 4.91
N VAL A 172 -23.37 -5.77 5.08
CA VAL A 172 -21.92 -5.93 4.84
C VAL A 172 -21.73 -6.98 3.75
N GLN A 173 -20.94 -6.64 2.73
CA GLN A 173 -20.52 -7.55 1.67
C GLN A 173 -19.17 -8.16 2.01
N LEU A 174 -19.12 -9.48 2.05
CA LEU A 174 -17.95 -10.24 2.44
C LEU A 174 -17.50 -11.17 1.32
N VAL A 175 -16.20 -11.40 1.25
CA VAL A 175 -15.59 -12.47 0.46
C VAL A 175 -14.99 -13.47 1.43
N PRO A 176 -15.43 -14.74 1.40
CA PRO A 176 -14.83 -15.79 2.21
C PRO A 176 -13.42 -16.10 1.70
N PRO A 177 -12.57 -16.69 2.56
CA PRO A 177 -11.28 -17.20 2.09
C PRO A 177 -11.51 -18.29 1.03
N PRO A 178 -10.53 -18.52 0.13
CA PRO A 178 -10.64 -19.54 -0.91
C PRO A 178 -11.01 -20.92 -0.33
N MET A 179 -11.64 -21.76 -1.15
CA MET A 179 -12.01 -23.14 -0.78
C MET A 179 -12.94 -23.25 0.44
N THR A 180 -13.78 -22.23 0.67
CA THR A 180 -14.82 -22.23 1.70
C THR A 180 -16.16 -22.69 1.13
N THR A 181 -17.00 -23.27 1.98
CA THR A 181 -18.40 -23.57 1.66
C THR A 181 -19.19 -22.32 1.29
N LYS A 182 -20.19 -22.44 0.41
CA LYS A 182 -21.05 -21.32 0.07
C LYS A 182 -21.84 -20.87 1.29
N TYR A 183 -21.90 -19.54 1.50
CA TYR A 183 -22.73 -18.98 2.55
C TYR A 183 -24.22 -19.29 2.30
N SER A 184 -24.87 -19.89 3.29
CA SER A 184 -26.26 -20.38 3.23
C SER A 184 -27.19 -19.73 4.25
N GLY A 185 -26.69 -18.72 4.96
CA GLY A 185 -27.47 -17.98 5.97
C GLY A 185 -28.39 -16.92 5.37
N PRO A 186 -29.08 -16.14 6.22
CA PRO A 186 -29.94 -15.04 5.78
C PRO A 186 -29.20 -14.11 4.80
N TRP A 187 -29.92 -13.66 3.76
CA TRP A 187 -29.37 -12.78 2.72
C TRP A 187 -28.32 -13.43 1.80
N HIS A 188 -28.15 -14.76 1.82
CA HIS A 188 -27.38 -15.43 0.77
C HIS A 188 -27.91 -15.07 -0.63
N ASN A 189 -27.06 -15.11 -1.66
CA ASN A 189 -27.39 -14.55 -2.98
C ASN A 189 -28.66 -15.17 -3.61
N ASN A 190 -28.95 -16.43 -3.29
CA ASN A 190 -30.12 -17.17 -3.79
C ASN A 190 -31.36 -17.08 -2.87
N ASP A 191 -31.35 -16.26 -1.82
CA ASP A 191 -32.49 -16.07 -0.91
C ASP A 191 -33.65 -15.37 -1.64
N SER A 192 -34.65 -16.14 -2.09
CA SER A 192 -35.80 -15.59 -2.81
C SER A 192 -36.80 -14.88 -1.89
N THR A 193 -36.70 -15.06 -0.58
CA THR A 193 -37.67 -14.57 0.40
C THR A 193 -37.34 -13.18 0.92
N ARG A 194 -36.05 -12.90 1.17
CA ARG A 194 -35.59 -11.62 1.72
C ARG A 194 -35.24 -10.60 0.63
N TRP A 195 -34.74 -11.07 -0.51
CA TRP A 195 -34.32 -10.18 -1.59
C TRP A 195 -35.50 -9.64 -2.40
N THR A 196 -35.75 -8.33 -2.30
CA THR A 196 -36.65 -7.63 -3.24
C THR A 196 -35.92 -7.24 -4.52
N PRO A 197 -36.61 -7.12 -5.68
CA PRO A 197 -35.98 -6.69 -6.93
C PRO A 197 -35.25 -5.35 -6.83
N ARG A 198 -35.82 -4.41 -6.05
CA ARG A 198 -35.20 -3.10 -5.80
C ARG A 198 -33.91 -3.23 -5.02
N LEU A 199 -33.90 -4.04 -3.97
CA LEU A 199 -32.75 -4.23 -3.11
C LEU A 199 -31.61 -4.94 -3.86
N ARG A 200 -31.92 -5.97 -4.67
CA ARG A 200 -30.95 -6.62 -5.56
C ARG A 200 -30.25 -5.64 -6.49
N LYS A 201 -31.02 -4.74 -7.11
CA LYS A 201 -30.48 -3.69 -7.98
C LYS A 201 -29.59 -2.71 -7.20
N THR A 202 -29.98 -2.32 -5.98
CA THR A 202 -29.20 -1.38 -5.16
C THR A 202 -27.88 -1.96 -4.67
N LEU A 203 -27.86 -3.21 -4.21
CA LEU A 203 -26.65 -3.87 -3.69
C LEU A 203 -25.86 -4.61 -4.77
N ASN A 204 -26.31 -4.52 -6.03
CA ASN A 204 -25.74 -5.26 -7.16
C ASN A 204 -25.60 -6.76 -6.87
N CYS A 205 -26.61 -7.34 -6.20
CA CYS A 205 -26.65 -8.73 -5.77
C CYS A 205 -27.62 -9.53 -6.65
N TYR A 206 -27.09 -10.45 -7.44
CA TYR A 206 -27.88 -11.32 -8.32
C TYR A 206 -27.78 -12.78 -7.87
N PRO A 207 -28.82 -13.60 -8.13
CA PRO A 207 -28.73 -15.05 -7.91
C PRO A 207 -27.55 -15.63 -8.68
N ILE A 208 -26.85 -16.56 -8.06
CA ILE A 208 -25.73 -17.27 -8.68
C ILE A 208 -26.27 -18.57 -9.26
N ASN A 209 -26.13 -18.73 -10.58
CA ASN A 209 -26.30 -20.01 -11.25
C ASN A 209 -25.02 -20.83 -11.08
N GLU A 210 -25.13 -22.15 -10.90
CA GLU A 210 -24.01 -23.05 -10.59
C GLU A 210 -22.87 -23.08 -11.62
N ILE A 211 -23.09 -22.51 -12.83
CA ILE A 211 -22.24 -22.70 -14.01
C ILE A 211 -21.22 -21.57 -14.20
N GLU A 212 -21.37 -20.42 -13.54
CA GLU A 212 -20.46 -19.27 -13.68
C GLU A 212 -19.82 -18.89 -12.33
N GLU A 213 -19.02 -19.77 -11.74
CA GLU A 213 -18.23 -19.42 -10.54
C GLU A 213 -17.01 -18.56 -10.91
N THR A 214 -17.21 -17.25 -11.03
CA THR A 214 -16.11 -16.28 -10.99
C THR A 214 -15.84 -15.84 -9.54
N GLN A 215 -14.65 -15.33 -9.22
CA GLN A 215 -14.38 -14.74 -7.89
C GLN A 215 -15.35 -13.59 -7.53
N LYS A 216 -15.95 -12.91 -8.53
CA LYS A 216 -17.02 -11.91 -8.27
C LYS A 216 -18.28 -12.55 -7.68
N ASN A 217 -18.50 -13.83 -7.95
CA ASN A 217 -19.64 -14.61 -7.51
C ASN A 217 -19.39 -15.38 -6.20
N SER A 218 -18.21 -15.24 -5.56
CA SER A 218 -17.98 -15.81 -4.22
C SER A 218 -18.33 -14.85 -3.09
N SER A 219 -18.59 -13.57 -3.39
CA SER A 219 -19.02 -12.60 -2.38
C SER A 219 -20.49 -12.81 -1.99
N PHE A 220 -20.83 -12.49 -0.74
CA PHE A 220 -22.20 -12.53 -0.24
C PHE A 220 -22.48 -11.31 0.64
N TRP A 221 -23.75 -11.00 0.82
CA TRP A 221 -24.21 -9.98 1.75
C TRP A 221 -24.75 -10.64 3.02
N MET A 222 -24.56 -9.99 4.16
CA MET A 222 -25.23 -10.34 5.42
C MET A 222 -25.69 -9.07 6.14
N ALA A 223 -26.65 -9.20 7.05
CA ALA A 223 -27.06 -8.09 7.89
C ALA A 223 -25.92 -7.72 8.86
N PHE A 224 -25.80 -6.43 9.20
CA PHE A 224 -24.75 -5.96 10.10
C PHE A 224 -24.85 -6.55 11.51
N ASP A 225 -26.06 -6.83 11.98
CA ASP A 225 -26.27 -7.46 13.30
C ASP A 225 -25.80 -8.92 13.29
N ASP A 226 -26.11 -9.66 12.21
CA ASP A 226 -25.60 -11.02 12.00
C ASP A 226 -24.06 -11.03 11.88
N PHE A 227 -23.50 -10.03 11.21
CA PHE A 227 -22.05 -9.82 11.14
C PHE A 227 -21.44 -9.61 12.53
N CYS A 228 -22.04 -8.76 13.37
CA CYS A 228 -21.54 -8.55 14.72
C CYS A 228 -21.63 -9.80 15.61
N ALA A 229 -22.59 -10.69 15.34
CA ALA A 229 -22.72 -11.96 16.06
C ALA A 229 -21.73 -13.04 15.57
N ALA A 230 -21.37 -13.03 14.28
CA ALA A 230 -20.52 -14.07 13.67
C ALA A 230 -19.03 -13.71 13.64
N PHE A 231 -18.65 -12.43 13.81
CA PHE A 231 -17.28 -11.96 13.69
C PHE A 231 -16.76 -11.39 15.01
N THR A 232 -15.47 -11.58 15.27
CA THR A 232 -14.83 -11.13 16.52
C THR A 232 -14.14 -9.79 16.39
N SER A 233 -13.60 -9.48 15.20
CA SER A 233 -12.80 -8.27 14.99
C SER A 233 -12.91 -7.77 13.54
N VAL A 234 -12.82 -6.45 13.35
CA VAL A 234 -12.67 -5.77 12.07
C VAL A 234 -11.28 -5.15 12.00
N TYR A 235 -10.66 -5.23 10.83
CA TYR A 235 -9.34 -4.68 10.53
C TYR A 235 -9.50 -3.61 9.45
N ILE A 236 -9.05 -2.39 9.72
CA ILE A 236 -9.09 -1.26 8.79
C ILE A 236 -7.65 -0.87 8.46
N CYS A 237 -7.21 -1.23 7.26
CA CYS A 237 -5.89 -0.89 6.75
C CYS A 237 -6.00 0.42 5.95
N GLN A 238 -5.24 1.44 6.37
CA GLN A 238 -5.25 2.78 5.77
C GLN A 238 -4.49 2.85 4.43
N HIS A 239 -4.44 1.72 3.70
CA HIS A 239 -3.93 1.66 2.36
C HIS A 239 -4.75 2.59 1.44
N TRP A 240 -4.06 3.18 0.48
CA TRP A 240 -4.64 4.12 -0.48
C TRP A 240 -4.61 3.45 -1.85
N ASN A 241 -5.67 3.66 -2.63
CA ASN A 241 -5.70 3.16 -4.00
C ASN A 241 -5.00 4.16 -4.95
N PRO A 242 -3.86 3.79 -5.56
CA PRO A 242 -3.13 4.68 -6.47
C PRO A 242 -3.90 5.05 -7.73
N ASP A 243 -4.81 4.20 -8.17
CA ASP A 243 -5.59 4.40 -9.38
C ASP A 243 -6.93 5.08 -9.12
N SER A 244 -7.20 5.46 -7.86
CA SER A 244 -8.45 6.11 -7.52
C SER A 244 -8.50 7.54 -8.04
N ILE A 245 -9.55 7.84 -8.79
CA ILE A 245 -9.81 9.16 -9.37
C ILE A 245 -9.98 10.25 -8.30
N LYS A 246 -10.21 9.86 -7.04
CA LYS A 246 -10.37 10.80 -5.93
C LYS A 246 -9.07 11.53 -5.60
N TRP A 247 -7.91 10.93 -5.89
CA TRP A 247 -6.62 11.51 -5.56
C TRP A 247 -6.12 12.40 -6.68
N HIS A 248 -6.10 13.70 -6.41
CA HIS A 248 -5.45 14.69 -7.25
C HIS A 248 -3.94 14.65 -7.03
N ARG A 249 -3.21 14.43 -8.12
CA ARG A 249 -1.74 14.36 -8.13
C ARG A 249 -1.14 15.68 -8.56
N HIS A 250 -0.27 16.22 -7.71
CA HIS A 250 0.55 17.40 -8.03
C HIS A 250 2.02 17.07 -7.84
N VAL A 251 2.85 17.44 -8.80
CA VAL A 251 4.28 17.11 -8.81
C VAL A 251 5.09 18.39 -8.88
N VAL A 252 6.11 18.47 -8.04
CA VAL A 252 7.06 19.58 -8.02
C VAL A 252 8.48 19.03 -8.05
N HIS A 253 9.31 19.61 -8.92
CA HIS A 253 10.71 19.24 -9.05
C HIS A 253 11.62 20.28 -8.42
N GLY A 254 12.70 19.82 -7.80
CA GLY A 254 13.71 20.67 -7.19
C GLY A 254 15.09 20.01 -7.18
N ARG A 255 16.06 20.72 -6.61
CA ARG A 255 17.43 20.27 -6.49
C ARG A 255 18.06 20.84 -5.22
N TRP A 256 18.81 20.01 -4.50
CA TRP A 256 19.80 20.47 -3.53
C TRP A 256 21.08 20.79 -4.27
N THR A 257 21.56 22.03 -4.17
CA THR A 257 22.77 22.50 -4.84
C THR A 257 23.60 23.34 -3.90
N THR A 258 24.91 23.38 -4.13
CA THR A 258 25.86 24.29 -3.47
C THR A 258 26.30 25.42 -4.41
N GLU A 259 25.76 25.45 -5.63
CA GLU A 259 26.18 26.38 -6.68
C GLU A 259 25.52 27.75 -6.56
N GLY A 260 26.33 28.80 -6.73
CA GLY A 260 25.86 30.18 -6.83
C GLY A 260 25.32 30.77 -5.53
N LYS A 261 24.46 31.79 -5.64
CA LYS A 261 23.79 32.44 -4.49
C LYS A 261 22.62 31.61 -3.95
N GLU A 262 22.38 30.42 -4.50
CA GLU A 262 21.24 29.54 -4.21
C GLU A 262 21.72 28.22 -3.61
N ASP A 263 22.70 28.27 -2.70
CA ASP A 263 23.09 27.08 -1.95
C ASP A 263 21.92 26.66 -1.03
N THR A 264 21.25 25.58 -1.45
CA THR A 264 20.07 24.94 -0.87
C THR A 264 20.40 23.62 -0.19
N ALA A 265 21.66 23.19 -0.23
CA ALA A 265 22.14 21.96 0.39
C ALA A 265 22.53 22.20 1.87
N ALA A 266 21.65 22.81 2.66
CA ALA A 266 21.94 23.17 4.05
C ALA A 266 21.90 21.98 5.03
N GLY A 267 21.30 20.86 4.61
CA GLY A 267 21.15 19.66 5.42
C GLY A 267 20.10 19.81 6.52
N LEU A 268 19.99 18.80 7.38
CA LEU A 268 19.11 18.82 8.56
C LEU A 268 19.90 19.12 9.84
N PRO A 269 19.23 19.59 10.91
CA PRO A 269 19.87 19.77 12.21
C PRO A 269 20.29 18.41 12.77
N SER A 270 21.58 18.27 13.10
CA SER A 270 22.15 17.05 13.67
C SER A 270 23.38 17.39 14.50
N THR A 271 23.94 16.40 15.20
CA THR A 271 25.22 16.55 15.93
C THR A 271 26.34 17.01 14.99
N ASP A 272 26.33 16.56 13.74
CA ASP A 272 27.32 16.91 12.71
C ASP A 272 26.99 18.23 11.97
N ASN A 273 25.81 18.80 12.21
CA ASN A 273 25.34 20.05 11.62
C ASN A 273 24.68 20.98 12.66
N PRO A 274 25.41 21.41 13.71
CA PRO A 274 24.85 22.18 14.82
C PRO A 274 24.47 23.62 14.43
N THR A 275 25.08 24.18 13.39
CA THR A 275 24.80 25.52 12.85
C THR A 275 23.92 25.45 11.59
N CYS A 276 23.02 24.47 11.52
CA CYS A 276 22.16 24.23 10.36
C CYS A 276 21.31 25.48 10.02
N GLU A 277 21.48 25.99 8.81
CA GLU A 277 20.63 27.07 8.25
C GLU A 277 19.41 26.47 7.54
N LEU A 278 18.49 25.89 8.32
CA LEU A 278 17.36 25.10 7.81
C LEU A 278 16.53 25.80 6.73
N GLU A 279 16.36 27.11 6.88
CA GLU A 279 15.59 27.99 5.98
C GLU A 279 16.15 28.11 4.57
N ARG A 280 17.37 27.63 4.34
CA ARG A 280 18.01 27.59 3.01
C ARG A 280 17.65 26.35 2.22
N ASN A 281 17.20 25.28 2.88
CA ASN A 281 16.69 24.11 2.17
C ASN A 281 15.45 24.47 1.35
N PRO A 282 15.15 23.73 0.28
CA PRO A 282 13.96 23.98 -0.52
C PRO A 282 12.68 23.85 0.32
N GLN A 283 11.78 24.82 0.14
CA GLN A 283 10.50 24.90 0.84
C GLN A 283 9.37 25.20 -0.12
N PHE A 284 8.22 24.59 0.12
CA PHE A 284 7.02 24.74 -0.69
C PHE A 284 5.84 25.06 0.23
N THR A 285 5.00 25.99 -0.17
CA THR A 285 3.73 26.24 0.48
C THR A 285 2.70 25.23 -0.01
N LEU A 286 1.83 24.79 0.90
CA LEU A 286 0.62 24.02 0.63
C LEU A 286 -0.55 24.74 1.29
N THR A 287 -1.53 25.15 0.50
CA THR A 287 -2.75 25.81 0.99
C THR A 287 -3.95 24.93 0.72
N LEU A 288 -4.72 24.63 1.77
CA LEU A 288 -5.93 23.83 1.75
C LEU A 288 -7.14 24.68 2.16
N THR A 289 -8.22 24.61 1.39
CA THR A 289 -9.49 25.29 1.68
C THR A 289 -10.45 24.45 2.52
N HIS A 290 -10.29 23.13 2.50
CA HIS A 290 -11.12 22.16 3.21
C HIS A 290 -10.23 21.13 3.91
N THR A 291 -10.80 20.43 4.90
CA THR A 291 -10.12 19.31 5.54
C THR A 291 -9.89 18.23 4.50
N SER A 292 -8.64 17.83 4.31
CA SER A 292 -8.24 16.95 3.21
C SER A 292 -7.17 15.98 3.65
N TRP A 293 -7.16 14.81 3.02
CA TRP A 293 -6.06 13.87 3.17
C TRP A 293 -4.89 14.30 2.30
N LEU A 294 -3.69 14.29 2.86
CA LEU A 294 -2.43 14.49 2.15
C LEU A 294 -1.56 13.25 2.27
N LYS A 295 -1.10 12.75 1.12
CA LYS A 295 0.07 11.89 1.02
C LYS A 295 1.19 12.67 0.32
N LEU A 296 2.38 12.60 0.90
CA LEU A 296 3.60 13.23 0.39
C LEU A 296 4.62 12.14 0.08
N ILE A 297 5.15 12.18 -1.13
CA ILE A 297 6.20 11.28 -1.59
C ILE A 297 7.39 12.14 -2.03
N LEU A 298 8.56 11.86 -1.47
CA LEU A 298 9.84 12.45 -1.85
C LEU A 298 10.66 11.40 -2.59
N THR A 299 10.97 11.66 -3.86
CA THR A 299 11.75 10.77 -4.72
C THR A 299 13.05 11.45 -5.14
N GLN A 300 14.17 10.72 -5.18
CA GLN A 300 15.48 11.22 -5.59
C GLN A 300 15.68 11.13 -7.11
N THR A 301 14.81 11.83 -7.84
CA THR A 301 14.80 11.86 -9.31
C THR A 301 14.81 13.29 -9.84
N ASP A 302 15.34 13.46 -11.04
CA ASP A 302 15.25 14.70 -11.80
C ASP A 302 13.85 14.91 -12.43
N ALA A 303 13.66 16.04 -13.12
CA ALA A 303 12.41 16.37 -13.80
C ALA A 303 12.04 15.41 -14.95
N ARG A 304 12.99 14.58 -15.42
CA ARG A 304 12.77 13.53 -16.43
C ARG A 304 12.48 12.17 -15.79
N GLY A 305 12.52 12.08 -14.45
CA GLY A 305 12.34 10.83 -13.71
C GLY A 305 13.61 9.98 -13.60
N LEU A 306 14.78 10.50 -14.01
CA LEU A 306 16.04 9.76 -13.88
C LEU A 306 16.52 9.82 -12.43
N PRO A 307 16.93 8.68 -11.84
CA PRO A 307 17.45 8.64 -10.48
C PRO A 307 18.78 9.38 -10.36
N ASN A 308 19.09 9.88 -9.16
CA ASN A 308 20.42 10.39 -8.86
C ASN A 308 21.47 9.27 -8.90
N ASP A 309 22.70 9.60 -9.30
CA ASP A 309 23.83 8.64 -9.31
C ASP A 309 24.17 8.09 -7.91
N THR A 310 23.93 8.90 -6.88
CA THR A 310 24.16 8.55 -5.48
C THR A 310 22.88 8.70 -4.67
N LEU A 311 22.60 7.70 -3.83
CA LEU A 311 21.49 7.75 -2.90
C LEU A 311 21.86 8.58 -1.67
N LEU A 312 21.17 9.70 -1.49
CA LEU A 312 21.38 10.59 -0.37
C LEU A 312 20.43 10.21 0.78
N PRO A 313 20.86 10.30 2.05
CA PRO A 313 19.92 10.24 3.16
C PRO A 313 19.01 11.48 3.14
N ILE A 314 17.71 11.29 2.97
CA ILE A 314 16.75 12.38 2.76
C ILE A 314 15.60 12.31 3.76
N ALA A 315 14.92 13.44 3.99
CA ALA A 315 13.64 13.47 4.69
C ALA A 315 12.78 14.67 4.24
N ALA A 316 11.47 14.55 4.44
CA ALA A 316 10.52 15.65 4.27
C ALA A 316 9.61 15.83 5.50
N TYR A 317 9.22 17.07 5.73
CA TYR A 317 8.41 17.52 6.86
C TYR A 317 7.27 18.40 6.37
N VAL A 318 6.06 18.13 6.87
CA VAL A 318 4.87 18.96 6.70
C VAL A 318 4.71 19.78 7.97
N CYS A 319 4.88 21.10 7.85
CA CYS A 319 4.86 22.04 8.96
C CYS A 319 3.62 22.93 8.87
N ARG A 320 2.82 23.01 9.92
CA ARG A 320 1.70 23.95 10.00
C ARG A 320 2.22 25.37 10.23
N VAL A 321 1.67 26.32 9.48
CA VAL A 321 1.95 27.74 9.69
C VAL A 321 1.03 28.25 10.80
N VAL A 322 1.62 28.65 11.93
CA VAL A 322 0.88 29.15 13.11
C VAL A 322 0.67 30.67 13.05
N HIS A 323 1.37 31.36 12.16
CA HIS A 323 1.29 32.82 12.06
C HIS A 323 0.16 33.28 11.12
N ASP A 324 -0.81 34.00 11.71
CA ASP A 324 -1.71 34.89 10.97
C ASP A 324 -1.00 36.22 10.70
N ASP A 325 -0.22 36.26 9.61
CA ASP A 325 0.27 37.53 9.06
C ASP A 325 -0.90 38.25 8.35
N PRO A 326 -1.24 39.50 8.73
CA PRO A 326 -2.24 40.32 8.02
C PRO A 326 -1.93 40.54 6.53
N HIS A 327 -0.68 40.39 6.09
CA HIS A 327 -0.27 40.50 4.69
C HIS A 327 -0.30 39.17 3.93
N ASN A 328 -0.78 38.09 4.56
CA ASN A 328 -0.91 36.76 3.98
C ASN A 328 0.44 36.14 3.52
N VAL A 329 1.59 36.58 4.07
CA VAL A 329 2.90 36.03 3.73
C VAL A 329 3.15 34.75 4.52
N VAL A 330 3.58 33.69 3.83
CA VAL A 330 3.97 32.43 4.47
C VAL A 330 5.46 32.49 4.84
N PRO A 331 5.84 32.39 6.12
CA PRO A 331 7.23 32.44 6.53
C PRO A 331 7.98 31.16 6.14
N ARG A 332 9.30 31.29 5.88
CA ARG A 332 10.18 30.12 5.77
C ARG A 332 10.35 29.47 7.14
N ILE A 333 10.32 28.15 7.17
CA ILE A 333 10.61 27.36 8.37
C ILE A 333 12.11 27.37 8.61
N ASN A 334 12.51 27.82 9.81
CA ASN A 334 13.91 27.90 10.23
C ASN A 334 14.25 26.96 11.41
N ARG A 335 13.24 26.29 11.97
CA ARG A 335 13.37 25.29 13.05
C ARG A 335 12.33 24.20 12.89
N LEU A 336 12.64 22.98 13.33
CA LEU A 336 11.71 21.85 13.36
C LEU A 336 11.31 21.56 14.81
N ASP A 337 10.15 22.07 15.21
CA ASP A 337 9.58 21.86 16.55
C ASP A 337 8.37 20.94 16.48
N ARG A 338 8.12 20.17 17.56
CA ARG A 338 6.95 19.28 17.68
C ARG A 338 5.61 20.00 17.54
N ASN A 339 5.58 21.30 17.82
CA ASN A 339 4.36 22.11 17.74
C ASN A 339 3.98 22.49 16.31
N ILE A 340 4.94 22.48 15.38
CA ILE A 340 4.70 22.87 13.99
C ILE A 340 4.66 21.67 13.05
N VAL A 341 5.43 20.61 13.32
CA VAL A 341 5.48 19.43 12.44
C VAL A 341 4.23 18.60 12.64
N VAL A 342 3.38 18.53 11.61
CA VAL A 342 2.14 17.72 11.62
C VAL A 342 2.34 16.34 11.00
N ALA A 343 3.29 16.21 10.07
CA ALA A 343 3.67 14.93 9.48
C ALA A 343 5.12 14.98 8.98
N HIS A 344 5.75 13.81 8.86
CA HIS A 344 7.11 13.67 8.34
C HIS A 344 7.31 12.28 7.72
N THR A 345 8.38 12.12 6.94
CA THR A 345 8.73 10.86 6.26
C THR A 345 9.51 9.86 7.14
N GLY A 346 9.48 10.03 8.45
CA GLY A 346 10.33 9.25 9.38
C GLY A 346 11.73 9.85 9.56
N ASN A 347 12.68 9.00 9.96
CA ASN A 347 14.08 9.38 10.11
C ASN A 347 14.75 9.50 8.73
N PRO A 348 15.73 10.41 8.56
CA PRO A 348 16.45 10.54 7.31
C PRO A 348 17.17 9.24 6.93
N ARG A 349 16.93 8.73 5.72
CA ARG A 349 17.52 7.46 5.24
C ARG A 349 17.82 7.51 3.75
N ALA A 350 18.84 6.76 3.33
CA ALA A 350 19.22 6.65 1.93
C ALA A 350 18.22 5.73 1.22
N SER A 351 17.30 6.33 0.46
CA SER A 351 16.27 5.60 -0.27
C SER A 351 15.90 6.33 -1.55
N HIS A 352 15.60 5.60 -2.62
CA HIS A 352 15.10 6.20 -3.87
C HIS A 352 13.81 7.00 -3.64
N GLN A 353 12.99 6.55 -2.70
CA GLN A 353 11.70 7.14 -2.39
C GLN A 353 11.41 7.06 -0.89
N LEU A 354 10.82 8.14 -0.35
CA LEU A 354 10.25 8.19 0.98
C LEU A 354 8.82 8.69 0.94
N GLU A 355 7.96 8.08 1.76
CA GLU A 355 6.59 8.51 1.95
C GLU A 355 6.40 8.99 3.39
N LEU A 356 5.27 9.63 3.70
CA LEU A 356 4.93 9.95 5.08
C LEU A 356 4.92 8.68 5.94
N ALA A 357 5.47 8.75 7.16
CA ALA A 357 5.57 7.60 8.06
C ALA A 357 4.20 6.98 8.43
N LYS A 358 3.12 7.75 8.29
CA LYS A 358 1.74 7.29 8.51
C LYS A 358 1.02 6.91 7.21
N SER A 359 1.74 6.73 6.10
CA SER A 359 1.22 6.61 4.72
C SER A 359 0.53 7.88 4.19
N ARG A 360 -0.40 8.46 4.97
CA ARG A 360 -1.09 9.73 4.72
C ARG A 360 -1.40 10.48 6.02
N VAL A 361 -1.75 11.76 5.93
CA VAL A 361 -2.14 12.60 7.07
C VAL A 361 -3.40 13.40 6.74
N ARG A 362 -4.33 13.50 7.69
CA ARG A 362 -5.49 14.37 7.56
C ARG A 362 -5.12 15.78 8.02
N LEU A 363 -5.26 16.75 7.13
CA LEU A 363 -4.91 18.14 7.39
C LEU A 363 -6.18 19.00 7.43
N GLU A 364 -6.26 19.87 8.43
CA GLU A 364 -7.31 20.88 8.52
C GLU A 364 -7.08 22.02 7.51
N PRO A 365 -8.13 22.79 7.14
CA PRO A 365 -7.98 23.96 6.28
C PRO A 365 -6.92 24.91 6.82
N GLY A 366 -6.05 25.39 5.94
CA GLY A 366 -4.97 26.29 6.34
C GLY A 366 -3.75 26.24 5.42
N ARG A 367 -2.68 26.86 5.90
CA ARG A 367 -1.40 27.00 5.20
C ARG A 367 -0.36 26.14 5.89
N TYR A 368 0.38 25.41 5.07
CA TYR A 368 1.45 24.50 5.49
C TYR A 368 2.71 24.81 4.68
N VAL A 369 3.87 24.51 5.28
CA VAL A 369 5.16 24.54 4.60
C VAL A 369 5.73 23.14 4.56
N ILE A 370 6.13 22.73 3.37
CA ILE A 370 6.75 21.46 3.06
C ILE A 370 8.24 21.74 2.95
N LEU A 371 9.00 21.16 3.86
CA LEU A 371 10.46 21.22 3.88
C LEU A 371 11.00 19.86 3.45
N CYS A 372 11.90 19.85 2.47
CA CYS A 372 12.62 18.64 2.09
C CYS A 372 14.13 18.91 2.06
N ALA A 373 14.89 18.02 2.68
CA ALA A 373 16.32 18.21 2.86
C ALA A 373 17.05 16.87 2.87
N THR A 374 18.34 16.92 2.54
CA THR A 374 19.28 15.84 2.84
C THR A 374 19.64 15.86 4.33
N TYR A 375 20.07 14.74 4.89
CA TYR A 375 20.51 14.68 6.27
C TYR A 375 21.81 15.48 6.47
N TYR A 376 22.81 15.20 5.63
CA TYR A 376 24.09 15.90 5.69
C TYR A 376 24.07 17.17 4.83
N PRO A 377 24.77 18.24 5.27
CA PRO A 377 24.93 19.45 4.48
C PRO A 377 25.81 19.18 3.24
N LYS A 378 25.71 20.08 2.25
CA LYS A 378 26.47 20.08 0.98
C LYS A 378 26.23 18.88 0.06
N GLN A 379 25.25 18.03 0.36
CA GLN A 379 24.84 16.96 -0.53
C GLN A 379 24.03 17.51 -1.70
N ILE A 380 24.45 17.18 -2.92
CA ILE A 380 23.87 17.70 -4.16
C ILE A 380 23.06 16.58 -4.82
N GLY A 381 21.83 16.86 -5.20
CA GLY A 381 20.96 15.88 -5.83
C GLY A 381 19.65 16.48 -6.29
N SER A 382 19.04 15.88 -7.30
CA SER A 382 17.71 16.26 -7.75
C SER A 382 16.65 15.53 -6.92
N PHE A 383 15.49 16.14 -6.80
CA PHE A 383 14.36 15.49 -6.15
C PHE A 383 13.02 15.88 -6.80
N THR A 384 12.05 15.01 -6.58
CA THR A 384 10.67 15.18 -6.97
C THR A 384 9.79 15.02 -5.74
N LEU A 385 8.96 16.03 -5.44
CA LEU A 385 7.89 15.95 -4.47
C LEU A 385 6.58 15.65 -5.20
N THR A 386 5.92 14.56 -4.84
CA THR A 386 4.58 14.23 -5.28
C THR A 386 3.60 14.40 -4.13
N PHE A 387 2.60 15.23 -4.35
CA PHE A 387 1.49 15.48 -3.46
C PHE A 387 0.26 14.75 -4.00
N LEU A 388 -0.36 13.94 -3.17
CA LEU A 388 -1.61 13.25 -3.46
C LEU A 388 -2.64 13.71 -2.43
N THR A 389 -3.77 14.21 -2.90
CA THR A 389 -4.81 14.78 -2.03
C THR A 389 -6.21 14.54 -2.58
N ASP A 390 -7.21 14.42 -1.72
CA ASP A 390 -8.62 14.29 -2.09
C ASP A 390 -9.29 15.62 -2.42
N SER A 391 -8.60 16.75 -2.21
CA SER A 391 -9.05 18.07 -2.66
C SER A 391 -8.53 18.43 -4.05
N SER A 392 -9.44 18.86 -4.91
CA SER A 392 -9.14 19.42 -6.24
C SER A 392 -8.62 20.87 -6.18
N TYR A 393 -8.80 21.55 -5.06
CA TYR A 393 -8.42 22.95 -4.88
C TYR A 393 -7.28 23.06 -3.87
N ILE A 394 -6.06 22.85 -4.36
CA ILE A 394 -4.84 23.04 -3.57
C ILE A 394 -3.95 24.13 -4.18
N GLY A 395 -3.40 24.98 -3.32
CA GLY A 395 -2.38 25.95 -3.71
C GLY A 395 -1.01 25.41 -3.34
N ILE A 396 -0.25 24.93 -4.32
CA ILE A 396 1.15 24.53 -4.12
C ILE A 396 2.07 25.51 -4.84
N HIS A 397 2.93 26.18 -4.08
CA HIS A 397 3.88 27.14 -4.63
C HIS A 397 5.25 26.99 -3.98
N GLN A 398 6.31 27.09 -4.78
CA GLN A 398 7.66 27.10 -4.25
C GLN A 398 7.91 28.39 -3.46
N LEU A 399 8.23 28.22 -2.18
CA LEU A 399 8.56 29.31 -1.25
C LEU A 399 10.04 29.66 -1.35
N TRP A 400 10.90 28.65 -1.36
CA TRP A 400 12.34 28.80 -1.48
C TRP A 400 12.97 27.63 -2.25
N PRO A 401 13.99 27.88 -3.09
CA PRO A 401 14.33 29.18 -3.69
C PRO A 401 13.17 29.71 -4.56
N PRO A 402 12.93 31.03 -4.63
CA PRO A 402 11.77 31.57 -5.35
C PRO A 402 11.91 31.38 -6.87
N PRO A 403 10.81 31.09 -7.60
CA PRO A 403 10.87 30.71 -9.02
C PRO A 403 11.54 31.74 -9.95
N TRP A 404 11.40 33.05 -9.68
CA TRP A 404 11.96 34.10 -10.52
C TRP A 404 13.48 34.23 -10.42
N ARG A 405 14.12 33.73 -9.35
CA ARG A 405 15.58 33.78 -9.25
C ARG A 405 16.28 32.78 -10.16
N ARG A 406 15.63 31.64 -10.47
CA ARG A 406 16.14 30.68 -11.47
C ARG A 406 16.31 31.31 -12.85
N ARG A 407 15.36 32.16 -13.28
CA ARG A 407 15.40 32.84 -14.60
C ARG A 407 16.64 33.71 -14.81
N ALA A 408 17.22 34.25 -13.74
CA ALA A 408 18.42 35.08 -13.83
C ALA A 408 19.68 34.27 -14.20
N THR A 409 19.70 32.98 -13.87
CA THR A 409 20.81 32.07 -14.17
C THR A 409 20.65 31.40 -15.54
N THR A 410 19.41 31.15 -15.98
CA THR A 410 19.13 30.52 -17.28
C THR A 410 19.32 31.46 -18.48
N LEU A 411 19.20 32.78 -18.29
CA LEU A 411 19.39 33.78 -19.34
C LEU A 411 20.84 33.88 -19.87
N ILE A 412 21.80 33.19 -19.25
CA ILE A 412 23.18 33.10 -19.76
C ILE A 412 23.38 31.85 -20.64
N ASN A 413 22.52 30.82 -20.56
CA ASN A 413 22.75 29.52 -21.21
C ASN A 413 21.61 28.95 -22.06
N GLU A 414 20.42 29.56 -22.12
CA GLU A 414 19.30 29.08 -22.94
C GLU A 414 19.03 29.99 -24.15
N SER A 415 19.95 29.96 -25.12
CA SER A 415 19.64 30.36 -26.50
C SER A 415 19.51 29.12 -27.38
N THR A 416 18.63 28.19 -27.01
CA THR A 416 18.24 27.08 -27.91
C THR A 416 17.01 26.33 -27.38
N TYR A 417 16.00 26.23 -28.26
CA TYR A 417 14.82 25.35 -28.20
C TYR A 417 13.61 25.82 -27.37
N LEU A 418 12.84 26.71 -27.98
CA LEU A 418 11.37 26.70 -27.91
C LEU A 418 10.82 25.65 -28.89
N GLU A 419 9.60 25.18 -28.60
CA GLU A 419 8.67 24.38 -29.43
C GLU A 419 8.77 22.84 -29.36
N ASN A 420 7.89 22.20 -28.57
CA ASN A 420 6.64 21.62 -29.09
C ASN A 420 5.94 20.76 -28.03
N ALA A 421 4.74 21.20 -27.63
CA ALA A 421 3.75 20.36 -26.98
C ALA A 421 2.89 19.71 -28.06
N ILE A 422 2.78 18.37 -28.06
CA ILE A 422 1.79 17.63 -28.84
C ILE A 422 0.99 16.74 -27.88
N PRO A 423 -0.36 16.77 -27.91
CA PRO A 423 -1.21 15.93 -27.07
C PRO A 423 -1.29 14.49 -27.59
N LEU A 424 -1.34 13.53 -26.65
CA LEU A 424 -1.56 12.11 -26.93
C LEU A 424 -3.00 11.86 -27.39
N SER A 425 -3.16 11.41 -28.64
CA SER A 425 -4.37 10.76 -29.12
C SER A 425 -4.03 9.41 -29.76
N HIS A 426 -4.75 8.38 -29.30
CA HIS A 426 -5.08 7.09 -29.94
C HIS A 426 -4.23 6.63 -31.14
N VAL A 427 -3.56 5.48 -30.98
CA VAL A 427 -3.27 4.59 -32.11
C VAL A 427 -3.71 3.17 -31.77
N SER A 428 -4.69 2.73 -32.55
CA SER A 428 -5.20 1.37 -32.69
C SER A 428 -4.23 0.47 -33.45
N SER A 429 -4.23 -0.80 -33.06
CA SER A 429 -3.81 -2.00 -33.78
C SER A 429 -3.68 -1.89 -35.30
N GLN A 430 -2.51 -2.28 -35.83
CA GLN A 430 -2.41 -3.12 -37.04
C GLN A 430 -1.17 -4.03 -36.95
N GLN A 431 -1.42 -5.31 -37.26
CA GLN A 431 -0.42 -6.35 -37.51
C GLN A 431 0.36 -6.02 -38.78
N GLN A 432 1.67 -6.28 -38.79
CA GLN A 432 2.33 -6.68 -40.02
C GLN A 432 3.54 -7.57 -39.72
N ASP A 433 3.53 -8.70 -40.40
CA ASP A 433 4.56 -9.73 -40.44
C ASP A 433 5.92 -9.16 -40.80
N ASN A 434 6.98 -9.76 -40.24
CA ASN A 434 8.20 -10.03 -40.99
C ASN A 434 8.97 -11.17 -40.32
N ASP A 435 9.16 -12.22 -41.11
CA ASP A 435 10.16 -13.25 -40.94
C ASP A 435 11.55 -12.61 -40.81
N ASP A 436 12.37 -13.13 -39.89
CA ASP A 436 13.76 -13.38 -40.24
C ASP A 436 14.39 -14.43 -39.34
N SER A 437 15.09 -15.33 -40.01
CA SER A 437 15.72 -16.53 -39.49
C SER A 437 17.18 -16.27 -39.19
N THR A 438 17.64 -16.58 -37.97
CA THR A 438 19.06 -16.87 -37.74
C THR A 438 19.23 -17.89 -36.63
N HIS A 439 19.77 -19.04 -37.03
CA HIS A 439 20.33 -20.09 -36.19
C HIS A 439 21.29 -19.53 -35.12
N THR A 440 21.19 -20.01 -33.89
CA THR A 440 22.30 -19.97 -32.92
C THR A 440 22.38 -21.28 -32.16
N THR A 441 23.60 -21.77 -32.12
CA THR A 441 24.07 -23.11 -31.82
C THR A 441 24.00 -23.43 -30.33
N MET A 442 23.51 -24.64 -30.00
CA MET A 442 23.61 -25.22 -28.66
C MET A 442 25.08 -25.45 -28.29
N THR A 443 25.45 -25.08 -27.07
CA THR A 443 26.63 -25.63 -26.40
C THR A 443 26.21 -26.09 -25.01
N GLN A 444 26.27 -27.41 -24.81
CA GLN A 444 26.08 -28.07 -23.53
C GLN A 444 27.27 -27.77 -22.62
N VAL A 445 27.01 -27.41 -21.37
CA VAL A 445 27.99 -27.49 -20.28
C VAL A 445 27.33 -28.22 -19.12
N THR A 446 27.67 -29.49 -18.98
CA THR A 446 27.53 -30.30 -17.77
C THR A 446 28.35 -29.69 -16.65
N THR A 447 27.75 -29.46 -15.49
CA THR A 447 28.48 -29.26 -14.23
C THR A 447 28.03 -30.26 -13.18
N VAL A 448 29.04 -30.73 -12.46
CA VAL A 448 29.13 -31.89 -11.59
C VAL A 448 28.72 -31.50 -10.18
N GLU A 449 28.01 -32.40 -9.50
CA GLU A 449 27.67 -32.35 -8.07
C GLU A 449 28.94 -32.32 -7.20
N GLU A 450 28.99 -31.39 -6.24
CA GLU A 450 29.82 -31.55 -5.03
C GLU A 450 28.98 -31.25 -3.79
N ASP A 451 28.68 -32.33 -3.07
CA ASP A 451 28.15 -32.36 -1.71
C ASP A 451 29.10 -31.65 -0.73
N THR A 452 28.59 -30.69 0.04
CA THR A 452 29.13 -30.41 1.37
C THR A 452 28.03 -30.19 2.40
N ASN A 453 27.92 -31.20 3.25
CA ASN A 453 27.05 -31.29 4.40
C ASN A 453 27.62 -30.44 5.57
N LYS A 454 26.89 -29.45 6.07
CA LYS A 454 27.16 -28.82 7.38
C LYS A 454 25.86 -28.54 8.13
N GLU A 455 25.65 -29.34 9.18
CA GLU A 455 24.66 -29.11 10.23
C GLU A 455 24.88 -27.74 10.90
N GLN A 456 23.84 -26.91 10.94
CA GLN A 456 23.72 -25.84 11.92
C GLN A 456 22.38 -25.98 12.66
N GLN A 457 22.49 -26.20 13.97
CA GLN A 457 21.39 -26.27 14.92
C GLN A 457 20.63 -24.92 14.95
N SER A 458 19.34 -24.93 14.58
CA SER A 458 18.47 -23.77 14.73
C SER A 458 18.02 -23.63 16.18
N LYS A 459 18.42 -22.52 16.83
CA LYS A 459 17.80 -22.06 18.07
C LYS A 459 16.54 -21.29 17.70
N THR A 460 15.38 -21.89 17.92
CA THR A 460 14.06 -21.24 17.78
C THR A 460 13.92 -20.13 18.83
N LYS A 461 14.08 -18.87 18.41
CA LYS A 461 13.69 -17.71 19.22
C LYS A 461 12.22 -17.40 18.95
N ARG A 462 11.36 -17.78 19.88
CA ARG A 462 9.94 -17.40 19.94
C ARG A 462 9.86 -15.94 20.38
N TRP A 463 9.36 -15.04 19.54
CA TRP A 463 9.12 -13.64 19.89
C TRP A 463 7.78 -13.48 20.62
N ARG A 464 7.69 -12.51 21.53
CA ARG A 464 6.48 -12.14 22.27
C ARG A 464 6.14 -10.68 21.92
N PRO A 465 4.90 -10.34 21.55
CA PRO A 465 4.56 -9.00 21.11
C PRO A 465 4.37 -8.04 22.30
N PHE A 466 4.68 -6.76 22.05
CA PHE A 466 4.29 -5.60 22.84
C PHE A 466 3.42 -4.69 21.98
#